data_AF-A0A356X6H2-F1
#
_entry.id   AF-A0A356X6H2-F1
#
_cell.length_a   1.000
_cell.length_b   1.000
_cell.length_c   1.000
_cell.angle_alpha   90.00
_cell.angle_beta   90.00
_cell.angle_gamma   90.00
#
_symmetry.space_group_name_H-M   'P 1'
#
loop_
_entity.id
_entity.type
_entity.pdbx_description
1 polymer ?
#
loop_
_entity_poly.entity_id
_entity_poly.type
_entity_poly.pdbx_seq_one_letter_code
_entity_poly.pdbx_strand_id
1 'polypeptide(L)'
;KPLYDLPDIQEAVATFISRGAEKLRAQGSVASNLQVTLIGDKFKDPKSKYKYGAYTSFKVPTAHTPTLIHAGKRIAAAVHLPNTKYKKAAIMLTGLVPHSEVQMDLFDPDLYTQQQFRLMECIDQINTKHGRNKAAFAATGLHRKNNEEATWKMNQNFLSKRYTTDWNDIMAAKTE
;
A
#
# COMPACT_ATOMS: atom_id res chain seq x y z
N LYS A 1 12.26 10.40 2.56
CA LYS A 1 13.08 11.18 1.59
C LYS A 1 12.25 11.37 0.31
N PRO A 2 12.49 12.42 -0.50
CA PRO A 2 11.76 12.63 -1.76
C PRO A 2 12.12 11.56 -2.80
N LEU A 3 11.17 11.25 -3.67
CA LEU A 3 11.31 10.32 -4.79
C LEU A 3 11.18 11.06 -6.12
N TYR A 4 11.92 10.57 -7.12
CA TYR A 4 11.96 11.12 -8.48
C TYR A 4 11.64 10.03 -9.50
N ASP A 5 12.23 8.85 -9.31
CA ASP A 5 12.16 7.75 -10.26
C ASP A 5 10.84 6.98 -10.17
N LEU A 6 10.27 6.67 -11.33
CA LEU A 6 9.02 5.92 -11.44
C LEU A 6 9.05 4.55 -10.75
N PRO A 7 10.13 3.73 -10.87
CA PRO A 7 10.19 2.43 -10.19
C PRO A 7 10.03 2.54 -8.66
N ASP A 8 10.72 3.48 -8.02
CA ASP A 8 10.63 3.68 -6.57
C ASP A 8 9.23 4.16 -6.15
N ILE A 9 8.62 5.03 -6.96
CA ILE A 9 7.24 5.49 -6.73
C ILE A 9 6.27 4.31 -6.86
N GLN A 10 6.46 3.44 -7.85
CA GLN A 10 5.63 2.26 -8.02
C GLN A 10 5.79 1.26 -6.87
N GLU A 11 7.01 1.05 -6.36
CA GLU A 11 7.26 0.23 -5.16
C GLU A 11 6.55 0.81 -3.92
N ALA A 12 6.61 2.13 -3.74
CA ALA A 12 5.91 2.83 -2.66
C ALA A 12 4.38 2.68 -2.77
N VAL A 13 3.82 2.88 -3.96
CA VAL A 13 2.39 2.71 -4.23
C VAL A 13 1.97 1.26 -3.98
N ALA A 14 2.73 0.28 -4.47
CA ALA A 14 2.45 -1.13 -4.24
C ALA A 14 2.45 -1.48 -2.74
N THR A 15 3.40 -0.93 -1.98
CA THR A 15 3.48 -1.11 -0.52
C THR A 15 2.21 -0.59 0.17
N PHE A 16 1.74 0.60 -0.22
CA PHE A 16 0.55 1.21 0.38
C PHE A 16 -0.73 0.48 -0.02
N ILE A 17 -0.82 0.00 -1.27
CA ILE A 17 -1.93 -0.82 -1.73
C ILE A 17 -1.97 -2.14 -0.96
N SER A 18 -0.84 -2.82 -0.79
CA SER A 18 -0.80 -4.08 -0.03
C SER A 18 -1.33 -3.90 1.40
N ARG A 19 -0.93 -2.82 2.07
CA ARG A 19 -1.44 -2.48 3.40
C ARG A 19 -2.92 -2.09 3.40
N GLY A 20 -3.37 -1.37 2.37
CA GLY A 20 -4.78 -1.00 2.22
C GLY A 20 -5.67 -2.22 1.98
N ALA A 21 -5.20 -3.16 1.16
CA ALA A 21 -5.89 -4.39 0.81
C ALA A 21 -5.99 -5.35 2.03
N GLU A 22 -4.92 -5.46 2.83
CA GLU A 22 -4.94 -6.20 4.12
C GLU A 22 -6.01 -5.64 5.06
N LYS A 23 -6.10 -4.31 5.20
CA LYS A 23 -7.14 -3.66 6.00
C LYS A 23 -8.55 -3.89 5.47
N LEU A 24 -8.71 -3.81 4.15
CA LEU A 24 -9.97 -4.11 3.45
C LEU A 24 -10.49 -5.51 3.80
N ARG A 25 -9.60 -6.52 3.77
CA ARG A 25 -9.96 -7.90 4.10
C ARG A 25 -10.23 -8.09 5.59
N ALA A 26 -9.44 -7.45 6.47
CA ALA A 26 -9.66 -7.48 7.91
C ALA A 26 -11.04 -6.91 8.33
N GLN A 27 -11.58 -5.94 7.58
CA GLN A 27 -12.94 -5.41 7.78
C GLN A 27 -14.02 -6.16 6.97
N GLY A 28 -13.70 -7.29 6.34
CA GLY A 28 -14.65 -8.09 5.56
C GLY A 28 -15.21 -7.36 4.32
N SER A 29 -14.47 -6.40 3.76
CA SER A 29 -14.94 -5.56 2.64
C SER A 29 -14.04 -5.71 1.41
N VAL A 30 -14.58 -5.33 0.25
CA VAL A 30 -13.86 -5.17 -1.02
C VAL A 30 -14.07 -3.74 -1.56
N ALA A 31 -13.25 -3.30 -2.52
CA ALA A 31 -13.36 -1.95 -3.08
C ALA A 31 -13.62 -1.98 -4.59
N SER A 32 -14.52 -1.11 -5.06
CA SER A 32 -14.79 -0.91 -6.50
C SER A 32 -13.92 0.17 -7.13
N ASN A 33 -13.25 1.02 -6.34
CA ASN A 33 -12.43 2.11 -6.86
C ASN A 33 -11.07 2.17 -6.18
N LEU A 34 -10.03 2.45 -6.98
CA LEU A 34 -8.68 2.74 -6.51
C LEU A 34 -8.23 4.08 -7.08
N GLN A 35 -7.87 5.00 -6.18
CA GLN A 35 -7.23 6.26 -6.51
C GLN A 35 -5.78 6.24 -6.02
N VAL A 36 -4.86 6.71 -6.86
CA VAL A 36 -3.47 6.97 -6.49
C VAL A 36 -3.19 8.46 -6.65
N THR A 37 -2.56 9.07 -5.65
CA THR A 37 -2.17 10.48 -5.67
C THR A 37 -0.70 10.61 -5.32
N LEU A 38 0.07 11.23 -6.22
CA LEU A 38 1.44 11.66 -5.98
C LEU A 38 1.42 13.12 -5.52
N ILE A 39 2.12 13.40 -4.42
CA ILE A 39 2.14 14.69 -3.76
C ILE A 39 3.57 15.22 -3.80
N GLY A 40 3.78 16.27 -4.57
CA GLY A 40 5.01 17.02 -4.68
C GLY A 40 5.21 18.02 -3.54
N ASP A 41 6.20 18.89 -3.71
CA ASP A 41 6.54 19.92 -2.73
C ASP A 41 5.63 21.15 -2.84
N LYS A 42 4.66 21.28 -1.92
CA LYS A 42 3.78 22.46 -1.83
C LYS A 42 4.55 23.77 -1.61
N PHE A 43 5.72 23.73 -0.96
CA PHE A 43 6.46 24.92 -0.55
C PHE A 43 7.48 25.41 -1.59
N LYS A 44 7.69 24.66 -2.68
CA LYS A 44 8.64 25.06 -3.73
C LYS A 44 8.08 26.17 -4.61
N ASP A 45 6.79 26.08 -4.96
CA ASP A 45 6.07 27.10 -5.71
C ASP A 45 4.59 27.11 -5.25
N PRO A 46 4.15 28.16 -4.53
CA PRO A 46 2.78 28.28 -4.03
C PRO A 46 1.71 28.27 -5.13
N LYS A 47 2.06 28.63 -6.36
CA LYS A 47 1.12 28.72 -7.50
C LYS A 47 1.10 27.44 -8.33
N SER A 48 2.07 26.55 -8.17
CA SER A 48 2.16 25.33 -8.95
C SER A 48 1.28 24.22 -8.37
N LYS A 49 0.76 23.37 -9.27
CA LYS A 49 0.08 22.13 -8.86
C LYS A 49 1.10 21.23 -8.18
N TYR A 50 0.77 20.77 -6.96
CA TYR A 50 1.61 19.86 -6.18
C TYR A 50 0.95 18.50 -5.92
N LYS A 51 -0.28 18.28 -6.41
CA LYS A 51 -1.00 17.00 -6.30
C LYS A 51 -1.36 16.52 -7.69
N TYR A 52 -1.01 15.27 -7.97
CA TYR A 52 -1.27 14.60 -9.23
C TYR A 52 -1.95 13.27 -8.90
N GLY A 53 -3.21 13.15 -9.26
CA GLY A 53 -3.99 11.97 -8.91
C GLY A 53 -4.90 11.57 -10.04
N ALA A 54 -5.08 10.26 -10.17
CA ALA A 54 -6.06 9.65 -11.04
C ALA A 54 -6.64 8.43 -10.32
N TYR A 55 -7.78 7.97 -10.81
CA TYR A 55 -8.48 6.82 -10.25
C TYR A 55 -8.86 5.84 -11.35
N THR A 56 -9.17 4.63 -10.94
CA THR A 56 -9.77 3.61 -11.78
C THR A 56 -10.88 2.91 -11.02
N SER A 57 -11.87 2.43 -11.77
CA SER A 57 -13.00 1.68 -11.26
C SER A 57 -12.88 0.24 -11.76
N PHE A 58 -13.12 -0.71 -10.87
CA PHE A 58 -13.18 -2.13 -11.18
C PHE A 58 -14.62 -2.52 -11.50
N LYS A 59 -14.81 -3.32 -12.54
CA LYS A 59 -16.14 -3.87 -12.89
C LYS A 59 -16.73 -4.67 -11.73
N VAL A 60 -15.91 -5.56 -11.15
CA VAL A 60 -16.24 -6.33 -9.94
C VAL A 60 -15.40 -5.79 -8.78
N PRO A 61 -16.01 -5.40 -7.66
CA PRO A 61 -15.30 -4.95 -6.47
C PRO A 61 -14.31 -6.03 -5.98
N THR A 62 -13.07 -5.64 -5.66
CA THR A 62 -12.00 -6.59 -5.36
C THR A 62 -11.19 -6.19 -4.13
N ALA A 63 -10.72 -7.19 -3.39
CA ALA A 63 -9.66 -7.05 -2.39
C ALA A 63 -8.42 -7.88 -2.77
N HIS A 64 -8.30 -8.33 -4.03
CA HIS A 64 -7.15 -9.09 -4.49
C HIS A 64 -5.93 -8.17 -4.67
N THR A 65 -4.92 -8.34 -3.79
CA THR A 65 -3.76 -7.44 -3.73
C THR A 65 -3.00 -7.32 -5.07
N PRO A 66 -2.70 -8.39 -5.81
CA PRO A 66 -2.04 -8.28 -7.12
C PRO A 66 -2.81 -7.44 -8.14
N THR A 67 -4.15 -7.60 -8.21
CA THR A 67 -5.00 -6.83 -9.13
C THR A 67 -4.95 -5.35 -8.79
N LEU A 68 -5.08 -5.01 -7.51
CA LEU A 68 -4.98 -3.64 -7.02
C LEU A 68 -3.59 -3.04 -7.29
N ILE A 69 -2.51 -3.80 -7.05
CA ILE A 69 -1.14 -3.35 -7.31
C ILE A 69 -0.94 -3.06 -8.81
N HIS A 70 -1.39 -3.96 -9.69
CA HIS A 70 -1.25 -3.78 -11.13
C HIS A 70 -1.95 -2.49 -11.59
N ALA A 71 -3.19 -2.28 -11.16
CA ALA A 71 -3.93 -1.05 -11.43
C ALA A 71 -3.22 0.19 -10.87
N GLY A 72 -2.75 0.12 -9.62
CA GLY A 72 -2.04 1.22 -8.97
C GLY A 72 -0.74 1.62 -9.66
N LYS A 73 0.05 0.65 -10.14
CA LYS A 73 1.30 0.92 -10.90
C LYS A 73 1.00 1.62 -12.22
N ARG A 74 -0.08 1.24 -12.91
CA ARG A 74 -0.54 1.91 -14.13
C ARG A 74 -0.96 3.36 -13.86
N ILE A 75 -1.75 3.58 -12.81
CA ILE A 75 -2.15 4.93 -12.40
C ILE A 75 -0.92 5.77 -12.06
N ALA A 76 0.01 5.22 -11.27
CA ALA A 76 1.24 5.90 -10.88
C ALA A 76 2.08 6.32 -12.11
N ALA A 77 2.19 5.46 -13.12
CA ALA A 77 2.87 5.79 -14.37
C ALA A 77 2.16 6.91 -15.16
N ALA A 78 0.82 6.92 -15.16
CA ALA A 78 0.04 7.92 -15.87
C ALA A 78 0.10 9.32 -15.21
N VAL A 79 0.23 9.39 -13.89
CA VAL A 79 0.28 10.66 -13.13
C VAL A 79 1.70 11.12 -12.80
N HIS A 80 2.70 10.30 -13.12
CA HIS A 80 4.11 10.64 -12.95
C HIS A 80 4.51 11.69 -13.97
N LEU A 81 5.20 12.72 -13.50
CA LEU A 81 5.80 13.77 -14.31
C LEU A 81 7.31 13.70 -14.16
N PRO A 82 8.06 13.69 -15.28
CA PRO A 82 9.50 13.70 -15.23
C PRO A 82 10.00 14.96 -14.50
N ASN A 83 11.16 14.85 -13.84
CA ASN A 83 11.80 15.93 -13.08
C ASN A 83 10.96 16.54 -11.95
N THR A 84 9.89 15.87 -11.51
CA THR A 84 9.07 16.31 -10.39
C THR A 84 9.50 15.64 -9.09
N LYS A 85 9.67 16.46 -8.04
CA LYS A 85 10.05 15.98 -6.71
C LYS A 85 8.81 15.56 -5.94
N TYR A 86 8.61 14.26 -5.76
CA TYR A 86 7.49 13.72 -4.97
C TYR A 86 7.90 13.51 -3.52
N LYS A 87 7.14 14.08 -2.58
CA LYS A 87 7.36 13.92 -1.13
C LYS A 87 6.53 12.78 -0.53
N LYS A 88 5.37 12.50 -1.12
CA LYS A 88 4.43 11.49 -0.60
C LYS A 88 3.65 10.85 -1.75
N ALA A 89 3.38 9.56 -1.62
CA ALA A 89 2.34 8.89 -2.38
C ALA A 89 1.18 8.54 -1.42
N ALA A 90 -0.04 8.60 -1.93
CA ALA A 90 -1.24 8.24 -1.22
C ALA A 90 -2.10 7.33 -2.10
N ILE A 91 -2.78 6.40 -1.47
CA ILE A 91 -3.77 5.53 -2.12
C ILE A 91 -5.09 5.70 -1.38
N MET A 92 -6.19 5.62 -2.11
CA MET A 92 -7.53 5.66 -1.55
C MET A 92 -8.35 4.56 -2.22
N LEU A 93 -8.99 3.74 -1.38
CA LEU A 93 -9.89 2.68 -1.78
C LEU A 93 -11.30 3.13 -1.42
N THR A 94 -12.18 3.25 -2.41
CA THR A 94 -13.56 3.73 -2.23
C THR A 94 -14.56 2.81 -2.93
N GLY A 95 -15.85 3.07 -2.72
CA GLY A 95 -16.92 2.15 -3.13
C GLY A 95 -16.78 0.81 -2.40
N LEU A 96 -16.68 0.91 -1.08
CA LEU A 96 -16.54 -0.26 -0.21
C LEU A 96 -17.86 -1.01 -0.17
N VAL A 97 -17.81 -2.31 -0.39
CA VAL A 97 -18.97 -3.21 -0.24
C VAL A 97 -18.57 -4.42 0.60
N PRO A 98 -19.50 -5.00 1.39
CA PRO A 98 -19.24 -6.25 2.09
C PRO A 98 -18.84 -7.36 1.11
N HIS A 99 -17.85 -8.17 1.47
CA HIS A 99 -17.40 -9.27 0.60
C HIS A 99 -18.54 -10.27 0.30
N SER A 100 -19.46 -10.47 1.24
CA SER A 100 -20.64 -11.33 1.11
C SER A 100 -21.67 -10.82 0.10
N GLU A 101 -21.63 -9.54 -0.26
CA GLU A 101 -22.61 -8.88 -1.14
C GLU A 101 -22.02 -8.58 -2.53
N VAL A 102 -20.87 -9.15 -2.86
CA VAL A 102 -20.23 -8.95 -4.17
C VAL A 102 -21.02 -9.69 -5.24
N GLN A 103 -21.64 -8.92 -6.12
CA GLN A 103 -22.23 -9.46 -7.34
C GLN A 103 -21.14 -9.80 -8.36
N MET A 104 -21.14 -11.04 -8.84
CA MET A 104 -20.23 -11.51 -9.88
C MET A 104 -20.69 -11.04 -11.26
N ASP A 105 -19.74 -10.89 -12.17
CA ASP A 105 -20.03 -10.63 -13.58
C ASP A 105 -20.32 -11.96 -14.31
N LEU A 106 -21.41 -11.99 -15.08
CA LEU A 106 -21.85 -13.19 -15.81
C LEU A 106 -20.91 -13.52 -16.99
N PHE A 107 -20.30 -12.51 -17.60
CA PHE A 107 -19.48 -12.63 -18.80
C PHE A 107 -17.98 -12.66 -18.48
N ASP A 108 -17.58 -12.12 -17.33
CA ASP A 108 -16.19 -12.07 -16.88
C ASP A 108 -16.00 -12.74 -15.48
N PRO A 109 -16.16 -14.06 -15.35
CA PRO A 109 -16.13 -14.76 -14.05
C PRO A 109 -14.76 -14.70 -13.35
N ASP A 110 -13.69 -14.45 -14.10
CA ASP A 110 -12.31 -14.44 -13.58
C ASP A 110 -11.90 -13.11 -12.90
N LEU A 111 -12.77 -12.10 -12.89
CA LEU A 111 -12.45 -10.77 -12.34
C LEU A 111 -12.18 -10.79 -10.84
N TYR A 112 -12.86 -11.67 -10.10
CA TYR A 112 -12.60 -11.89 -8.67
C TYR A 112 -13.09 -13.27 -8.22
N THR A 113 -12.17 -14.23 -8.12
CA THR A 113 -12.53 -15.62 -7.86
C THR A 113 -12.41 -15.99 -6.38
N GLN A 114 -13.13 -17.03 -5.98
CA GLN A 114 -13.00 -17.63 -4.64
C GLN A 114 -11.58 -18.12 -4.36
N GLN A 115 -10.85 -18.59 -5.38
CA GLN A 115 -9.45 -18.99 -5.25
C GLN A 115 -8.55 -17.79 -4.91
N GLN A 116 -8.76 -16.65 -5.56
CA GLN A 116 -8.02 -15.41 -5.27
C GLN A 116 -8.29 -14.93 -3.84
N PHE A 117 -9.54 -15.01 -3.37
CA PHE A 117 -9.90 -14.67 -2.00
C PHE A 117 -9.16 -15.55 -0.98
N ARG A 118 -9.27 -16.89 -1.12
CA ARG A 118 -8.59 -17.85 -0.24
C ARG A 118 -7.07 -17.71 -0.25
N LEU A 119 -6.48 -17.38 -1.41
CA LEU A 119 -5.05 -17.10 -1.51
C LEU A 119 -4.67 -15.89 -0.65
N MET A 120 -5.45 -14.81 -0.70
CA MET A 120 -5.18 -13.62 0.12
C MET A 120 -5.36 -13.91 1.62
N GLU A 121 -6.39 -14.69 2.01
CA GLU A 121 -6.55 -15.12 3.40
C GLU A 121 -5.33 -15.90 3.91
N CYS A 122 -4.82 -16.83 3.11
CA CYS A 122 -3.63 -17.60 3.45
C CYS A 122 -2.41 -16.68 3.68
N ILE A 123 -2.19 -15.71 2.79
CA ILE A 123 -1.10 -14.72 2.93
C ILE A 123 -1.27 -13.89 4.22
N ASP A 124 -2.49 -13.43 4.50
CA ASP A 124 -2.76 -12.62 5.69
C ASP A 124 -2.59 -13.45 6.98
N GLN A 125 -2.96 -14.74 6.98
CA GLN A 125 -2.73 -15.66 8.09
C GLN A 125 -1.23 -15.87 8.35
N ILE A 126 -0.42 -16.06 7.31
CA ILE A 126 1.04 -16.17 7.42
C ILE A 126 1.62 -14.91 8.07
N ASN A 127 1.20 -13.72 7.60
CA ASN A 127 1.65 -12.45 8.15
C ASN A 127 1.19 -12.21 9.59
N THR A 128 -0.01 -12.68 9.95
CA THR A 128 -0.51 -12.58 11.33
C THR A 128 0.29 -13.47 12.27
N LYS A 129 0.63 -14.69 11.85
CA LYS A 129 1.35 -15.67 12.67
C LYS A 129 2.85 -15.39 12.80
N HIS A 130 3.49 -14.98 11.70
CA HIS A 130 4.96 -14.85 11.65
C HIS A 130 5.45 -13.41 11.75
N GLY A 131 4.53 -12.45 11.84
CA GLY A 131 4.80 -11.04 11.89
C GLY A 131 4.60 -10.35 10.55
N ARG A 132 4.44 -9.02 10.63
CA ARG A 132 4.08 -8.19 9.50
C ARG A 132 5.10 -8.27 8.35
N ASN A 133 4.60 -8.31 7.11
CA ASN A 133 5.38 -8.32 5.88
C ASN A 133 6.36 -9.51 5.76
N LYS A 134 6.05 -10.67 6.35
CA LYS A 134 6.84 -11.89 6.14
C LYS A 134 6.57 -12.52 4.78
N ALA A 135 5.31 -12.54 4.38
CA ALA A 135 4.89 -12.80 3.02
C ALA A 135 4.51 -11.46 2.38
N ALA A 136 5.28 -11.01 1.39
CA ALA A 136 5.06 -9.77 0.67
C ALA A 136 5.19 -9.98 -0.83
N PHE A 137 4.52 -9.13 -1.61
CA PHE A 137 4.62 -9.16 -3.06
C PHE A 137 5.93 -8.51 -3.51
N ALA A 138 6.66 -9.12 -4.44
CA ALA A 138 7.92 -8.56 -4.96
C ALA A 138 7.76 -7.11 -5.49
N ALA A 139 6.56 -6.76 -5.97
CA ALA A 139 6.23 -5.41 -6.41
C ALA A 139 6.30 -4.33 -5.32
N THR A 140 6.26 -4.69 -4.03
CA THR A 140 6.41 -3.73 -2.92
C THR A 140 7.87 -3.32 -2.68
N GLY A 141 8.81 -3.89 -3.44
CA GLY A 141 10.23 -3.82 -3.15
C GLY A 141 10.63 -4.82 -2.06
N LEU A 142 11.86 -5.31 -2.14
CA LEU A 142 12.48 -6.02 -1.02
C LEU A 142 12.86 -4.97 0.02
N HIS A 143 12.43 -5.16 1.28
CA HIS A 143 12.58 -4.18 2.37
C HIS A 143 14.01 -3.65 2.62
N ARG A 144 15.02 -4.26 2.01
CA ARG A 144 16.42 -3.84 2.01
C ARG A 144 16.99 -3.96 0.60
N LYS A 145 17.12 -2.85 -0.12
CA LYS A 145 18.14 -2.75 -1.18
C LYS A 145 19.43 -2.38 -0.46
N ASN A 146 20.47 -3.21 -0.57
CA ASN A 146 21.82 -2.93 -0.05
C ASN A 146 21.89 -2.59 1.46
N ASN A 147 21.14 -3.30 2.31
CA ASN A 147 21.01 -3.00 3.76
C ASN A 147 20.43 -1.60 4.12
N GLU A 148 19.98 -0.82 3.13
CA GLU A 148 19.32 0.45 3.36
C GLU A 148 17.80 0.28 3.36
N GLU A 149 17.14 0.93 4.32
CA GLU A 149 15.69 0.94 4.38
C GLU A 149 15.11 1.77 3.23
N ALA A 150 13.97 1.32 2.69
CA ALA A 150 13.24 2.05 1.66
C ALA A 150 13.01 3.52 2.02
N THR A 151 13.35 4.43 1.11
CA THR A 151 13.38 5.88 1.32
C THR A 151 12.00 6.52 1.57
N TRP A 152 10.92 5.80 1.24
CA TRP A 152 9.52 6.18 1.44
C TRP A 152 8.88 5.57 2.69
N LYS A 153 9.66 4.91 3.56
CA LYS A 153 9.15 4.43 4.84
C LYS A 153 8.66 5.60 5.69
N MET A 154 7.62 5.34 6.47
CA MET A 154 7.06 6.33 7.40
C MET A 154 8.17 6.81 8.35
N ASN A 155 8.34 8.13 8.47
CA ASN A 155 9.24 8.69 9.47
C ASN A 155 8.66 8.42 10.87
N GLN A 156 9.39 7.67 11.69
CA GLN A 156 9.00 7.26 13.04
C GLN A 156 9.95 7.81 14.11
N ASN A 157 10.68 8.90 13.84
CA ASN A 157 11.67 9.46 14.76
C ASN A 157 11.11 9.91 16.13
N PHE A 158 9.79 10.10 16.23
CA PHE A 158 9.08 10.47 17.46
C PHE A 158 8.21 9.33 18.00
N LEU A 159 8.47 8.08 17.59
CA LEU A 159 7.77 6.92 18.15
C LEU A 159 8.21 6.72 19.61
N SER A 160 7.25 6.50 20.51
CA SER A 160 7.57 6.06 21.87
C SER A 160 8.27 4.70 21.83
N LYS A 161 9.07 4.43 22.86
CA LYS A 161 9.73 3.13 23.04
C LYS A 161 8.70 1.99 23.05
N ARG A 162 9.05 0.88 22.42
CA ARG A 162 8.22 -0.30 22.23
C ARG A 162 8.34 -1.27 23.41
N TYR A 163 8.02 -0.79 24.61
CA TYR A 163 8.23 -1.53 25.86
C TYR A 163 7.64 -2.95 25.87
N THR A 164 6.56 -3.20 25.13
CA THR A 164 5.87 -4.51 25.10
C THR A 164 6.20 -5.36 23.88
N THR A 165 6.91 -4.83 22.88
CA THR A 165 7.08 -5.48 21.57
C THR A 165 8.53 -5.54 21.09
N ASP A 166 9.46 -4.82 21.72
CA ASP A 166 10.89 -4.91 21.45
C ASP A 166 11.66 -5.04 22.76
N TRP A 167 12.41 -6.14 22.90
CA TRP A 167 13.24 -6.41 24.08
C TRP A 167 14.29 -5.31 24.32
N ASN A 168 14.76 -4.65 23.26
CA ASN A 168 15.77 -3.59 23.37
C ASN A 168 15.21 -2.28 23.92
N ASP A 169 13.89 -2.11 23.85
CA ASP A 169 13.20 -0.89 24.30
C ASP A 169 12.72 -1.00 25.76
N ILE A 170 12.89 -2.16 26.40
CA ILE A 170 12.53 -2.39 27.81
C ILE A 170 13.36 -1.49 28.72
N MET A 171 12.74 -0.93 29.76
CA MET A 171 13.44 -0.12 30.75
C MET A 171 14.45 -0.97 31.52
N ALA A 172 15.73 -0.57 31.51
CA ALA A 172 16.75 -1.17 32.36
C ALA A 172 16.73 -0.51 33.75
N ALA A 173 16.54 -1.30 34.80
CA ALA A 173 16.74 -0.85 36.17
C ALA A 173 18.24 -0.82 36.47
N LYS A 174 18.74 0.30 37.03
CA LYS A 174 20.08 0.36 37.60
C LYS A 174 19.97 0.11 39.10
N THR A 175 20.77 -0.82 39.61
CA THR A 175 21.01 -1.00 41.04
C THR A 175 22.24 -0.20 41.43
N GLU A 176 22.15 0.55 42.54
CA GLU A 176 23.29 1.22 43.19
C GLU A 176 24.24 0.21 43.85
#